data_AF-A0A8U0MP90-F1
#
_entry.id   AF-A0A8U0MP90-F1
#
_cell.length_a   1.000
_cell.length_b   1.000
_cell.length_c   1.000
_cell.angle_alpha   90.00
_cell.angle_beta   90.00
_cell.angle_gamma   90.00
#
_symmetry.space_group_name_H-M   'P 1'
#
loop_
_entity.id
_entity.type
_entity.pdbx_description
1 polymer ?
#
loop_
_entity_poly.entity_id
_entity_poly.type
_entity_poly.pdbx_seq_one_letter_code
_entity_poly.pdbx_strand_id
1 'polypeptide(L)'
;MTDLVQCRMCHLQFPGERCSRGRGVCTATEDEGCVTGRIFKKDGTLWLTFMGCLENCANVDKIKWSVYLVTFRCCRVSDLCNENL
;
A
#
# COMPACT_ATOMS: atom_id res chain seq x y z
N MET A 1 19.74 -15.91 3.54
CA MET A 1 19.71 -14.49 3.94
C MET A 1 18.28 -14.07 3.74
N THR A 2 17.54 -13.87 4.83
CA THR A 2 16.16 -13.38 4.76
C THR A 2 16.24 -11.97 4.18
N ASP A 3 15.77 -11.76 2.94
CA ASP A 3 15.69 -10.43 2.34
C ASP A 3 14.57 -9.64 3.02
N LEU A 4 14.93 -9.08 4.18
CA LEU A 4 14.12 -8.16 4.97
C LEU A 4 14.07 -6.83 4.21
N VAL A 5 12.86 -6.43 3.80
CA VAL A 5 12.63 -5.17 3.10
C VAL A 5 11.84 -4.22 3.99
N GLN A 6 12.29 -2.99 4.13
CA GLN A 6 11.56 -1.96 4.85
C GLN A 6 10.49 -1.34 3.95
N CYS A 7 9.26 -1.22 4.43
CA CYS A 7 8.14 -0.63 3.69
C CYS A 7 7.62 0.62 4.39
N ARG A 8 7.22 1.62 3.61
CA ARG A 8 6.55 2.79 4.17
C ARG A 8 5.19 2.37 4.71
N MET A 9 4.87 2.75 5.94
CA MET A 9 3.54 2.58 6.51
C MET A 9 2.80 3.90 6.50
N CYS A 10 1.58 3.88 5.99
CA CYS A 10 0.65 4.98 6.04
C CYS A 10 -0.74 4.39 6.20
N HIS A 11 -1.29 4.44 7.43
CA HIS A 11 -2.57 3.76 7.71
C HIS A 11 -3.72 4.32 6.87
N LEU A 12 -3.82 5.65 6.77
CA LEU A 12 -4.87 6.34 6.04
C LEU A 12 -4.28 7.64 5.47
N GLN A 13 -4.40 7.85 4.16
CA GLN A 13 -4.03 9.07 3.45
C GLN A 13 -5.20 9.53 2.59
N PHE A 14 -5.81 10.66 2.93
CA PHE A 14 -6.85 11.27 2.10
C PHE A 14 -6.26 12.11 0.94
N PRO A 15 -7.01 12.33 -0.15
CA PRO A 15 -6.58 13.21 -1.24
C PRO A 15 -6.18 14.59 -0.74
N GLY A 16 -5.00 15.05 -1.14
CA GLY A 16 -4.43 16.34 -0.70
C GLY A 16 -3.59 16.25 0.58
N GLU A 17 -3.70 15.17 1.34
CA GLU A 17 -2.79 14.91 2.46
C GLU A 17 -1.48 14.32 1.97
N ARG A 18 -0.38 14.79 2.56
CA ARG A 18 0.90 14.09 2.47
C ARG A 18 1.01 13.17 3.66
N CYS A 19 1.54 11.97 3.43
CA CYS A 19 1.94 11.09 4.53
C CYS A 19 3.08 11.78 5.30
N SER A 20 2.69 12.60 6.28
CA SER A 20 3.54 13.58 6.94
C SER A 20 4.50 12.88 7.91
N ARG A 21 5.79 13.22 7.78
CA ARG A 21 6.93 12.76 8.59
C ARG A 21 6.54 12.49 10.07
N GLY A 22 6.60 11.21 10.47
CA GLY A 22 6.51 10.80 11.88
C GLY A 22 6.04 9.38 12.19
N ARG A 23 5.51 8.58 11.25
CA ARG A 23 4.89 7.28 11.59
C ARG A 23 5.21 6.16 10.60
N GLY A 24 5.78 5.08 11.15
CA GLY A 24 5.63 3.71 10.69
C GLY A 24 6.50 3.30 9.50
N VAL A 25 7.52 2.53 9.78
CA VAL A 25 8.12 1.58 8.83
C VAL A 25 7.73 0.20 9.35
N CYS A 26 7.43 -0.73 8.45
CA CYS A 26 7.43 -2.15 8.81
C CYS A 26 8.55 -2.83 8.05
N THR A 27 9.05 -3.93 8.60
CA THR A 27 9.98 -4.81 7.93
C THR A 27 9.18 -6.02 7.46
N ALA A 28 9.08 -6.18 6.14
CA ALA A 28 8.41 -7.32 5.54
C ALA A 28 9.20 -8.60 5.82
N THR A 29 8.50 -9.60 6.35
CA THR A 29 9.00 -10.97 6.55
C THR A 29 9.02 -11.77 5.24
N GLU A 30 9.36 -13.06 5.26
CA GLU A 30 9.47 -13.89 4.04
C GLU A 30 8.16 -13.96 3.24
N ASP A 31 7.01 -13.93 3.89
CA ASP A 31 5.70 -14.03 3.22
C ASP A 31 5.02 -12.67 2.98
N GLU A 32 5.69 -11.58 3.36
CA GLU A 32 5.16 -10.22 3.22
C GLU A 32 5.82 -9.45 2.07
N GLY A 33 5.09 -8.46 1.55
CA GLY A 33 5.61 -7.47 0.62
C GLY A 33 5.12 -6.07 0.98
N CYS A 34 5.80 -5.05 0.44
CA CYS A 34 5.30 -3.68 0.57
C CYS A 34 4.08 -3.50 -0.32
N VAL A 35 3.01 -2.93 0.22
CA VAL A 35 1.77 -2.64 -0.50
C VAL A 35 1.50 -1.14 -0.56
N THR A 36 0.91 -0.71 -1.68
CA THR A 36 0.17 0.55 -1.83
C THR A 36 -1.24 0.22 -2.25
N GLY A 37 -2.19 0.43 -1.33
CA GLY A 37 -3.60 0.24 -1.57
C GLY A 37 -4.30 1.54 -1.90
N ARG A 38 -5.04 1.57 -3.01
CA ARG A 38 -5.84 2.71 -3.45
C ARG A 38 -7.30 2.32 -3.48
N ILE A 39 -8.11 3.05 -2.73
CA ILE A 39 -9.56 2.87 -2.67
C ILE A 39 -10.22 4.02 -3.42
N PHE A 40 -11.04 3.68 -4.39
CA PHE A 40 -11.77 4.60 -5.25
C PHE A 40 -13.27 4.48 -4.96
N LYS A 41 -13.99 5.59 -5.07
CA LYS A 41 -15.46 5.59 -5.13
C LYS A 41 -15.93 4.91 -6.42
N LYS A 42 -17.22 4.59 -6.49
CA LYS A 42 -17.85 3.97 -7.67
C LYS A 42 -17.63 4.74 -8.98
N ASP A 43 -17.48 6.06 -8.89
CA ASP A 43 -17.23 6.96 -10.03
C ASP A 43 -15.74 7.03 -10.44
N GLY A 44 -14.86 6.29 -9.76
CA GLY A 44 -13.41 6.28 -10.02
C GLY A 44 -12.63 7.35 -9.26
N THR A 45 -13.29 8.19 -8.46
CA THR A 45 -12.60 9.21 -7.64
C THR A 45 -11.78 8.52 -6.55
N LEU A 46 -10.48 8.83 -6.46
CA LEU A 46 -9.64 8.37 -5.36
C LEU A 46 -10.22 8.87 -4.03
N TRP A 47 -10.50 7.96 -3.12
CA TRP A 47 -11.04 8.27 -1.80
C TRP A 47 -9.98 8.21 -0.71
N LEU A 48 -9.13 7.18 -0.77
CA LEU A 48 -8.17 6.88 0.28
C LEU A 48 -6.99 6.09 -0.30
N THR A 49 -5.79 6.37 0.18
CA THR A 49 -4.60 5.54 -0.03
C THR A 49 -4.10 5.01 1.32
N PHE A 50 -3.57 3.79 1.34
CA PHE A 50 -2.81 3.26 2.47
C PHE A 50 -1.54 2.55 1.98
N MET A 51 -0.55 2.44 2.86
CA MET A 51 0.73 1.79 2.60
C MET A 51 1.15 0.95 3.81
N GLY A 52 1.85 -0.16 3.58
CA GLY A 52 2.35 -1.00 4.67
C GLY A 52 2.95 -2.32 4.18
N CYS A 53 3.07 -3.28 5.09
CA CYS A 53 3.44 -4.67 4.82
C CYS A 53 2.16 -5.49 4.73
N LEU A 54 2.10 -6.38 3.75
CA LEU A 54 0.95 -7.25 3.52
C LEU A 54 1.43 -8.67 3.24
N GLU A 55 0.90 -9.62 4.00
CA GLU A 55 1.12 -11.04 3.77
C GLU A 55 0.49 -11.48 2.44
N ASN A 56 1.18 -12.32 1.68
CA ASN A 56 0.73 -12.80 0.36
C ASN A 56 0.35 -11.65 -0.59
N CYS A 57 1.12 -10.55 -0.57
CA CYS A 57 0.85 -9.36 -1.36
C CYS A 57 0.74 -9.68 -2.86
N ALA A 58 -0.40 -9.35 -3.47
CA ALA A 58 -0.64 -9.54 -4.90
C ALA A 58 -1.13 -8.24 -5.56
N ASN A 59 -0.69 -8.03 -6.80
CA ASN A 59 -1.22 -6.96 -7.64
C ASN A 59 -2.66 -7.29 -8.05
N VAL A 60 -3.59 -6.44 -7.67
CA VAL A 60 -5.00 -6.59 -8.04
C VAL A 60 -5.56 -5.28 -8.53
N ASP A 61 -6.41 -5.33 -9.54
CA ASP A 61 -6.97 -4.15 -10.18
C ASP A 61 -8.49 -4.13 -10.06
N LYS A 62 -9.02 -3.03 -9.51
CA LYS A 62 -10.45 -2.72 -9.46
C LYS A 62 -11.31 -3.82 -8.82
N ILE A 63 -10.82 -4.47 -7.77
CA ILE A 63 -11.64 -5.38 -6.97
C ILE A 63 -12.79 -4.57 -6.37
N LYS A 64 -14.01 -5.06 -6.55
CA LYS A 64 -15.20 -4.45 -5.97
C LYS A 64 -15.29 -4.79 -4.49
N TRP A 65 -15.20 -3.77 -3.63
CA TRP A 65 -15.44 -3.90 -2.20
C TRP A 65 -16.65 -3.03 -1.82
N SER A 66 -17.83 -3.67 -1.77
CA SER A 66 -19.11 -2.97 -1.58
C SER A 66 -19.34 -1.91 -2.69
N VAL A 67 -19.37 -0.62 -2.33
CA VAL A 67 -19.52 0.53 -3.25
C VAL A 67 -18.19 1.10 -3.73
N TYR A 68 -17.07 0.58 -3.25
CA TYR A 68 -15.73 1.03 -3.59
C TYR A 68 -15.06 0.09 -4.60
N LEU A 69 -14.07 0.63 -5.31
CA LEU A 69 -13.13 -0.11 -6.15
C LEU A 69 -11.75 -0.05 -5.51
N VAL A 70 -11.06 -1.18 -5.45
CA VAL A 70 -9.79 -1.31 -4.75
C VAL A 70 -8.73 -1.79 -5.71
N THR A 71 -7.57 -1.14 -5.68
CA THR A 71 -6.37 -1.57 -6.38
C THR A 71 -5.24 -1.72 -5.38
N PHE A 72 -4.56 -2.86 -5.40
CA PHE A 72 -3.31 -3.06 -4.66
C PHE A 72 -2.14 -3.15 -5.63
N ARG A 73 -1.06 -2.47 -5.29
CA ARG A 73 0.24 -2.61 -5.94
C ARG A 73 1.27 -3.08 -4.92
N CYS A 74 2.01 -4.11 -5.27
CA CYS A 74 2.97 -4.78 -4.40
C CYS A 74 4.39 -4.65 -4.94
N CYS A 75 5.37 -4.54 -4.04
CA CYS A 75 6.79 -4.56 -4.39
C CYS A 75 7.63 -5.14 -3.25
N ARG A 76 8.80 -5.71 -3.61
CA ARG A 76 9.79 -6.28 -2.67
C ARG A 76 11.23 -6.10 -3.15
N VAL A 77 11.46 -5.19 -4.09
CA VAL A 77 12.74 -5.08 -4.80
C VAL A 77 13.78 -4.29 -3.98
N SER A 78 13.31 -3.34 -3.17
CA SER A 78 14.16 -2.45 -2.37
C SER A 78 13.39 -1.88 -1.19
N ASP A 79 14.12 -1.34 -0.22
CA ASP A 79 13.51 -0.55 0.86
C ASP A 79 12.69 0.62 0.30
N LEU A 80 11.57 0.89 0.96
CA LEU A 80 10.60 1.94 0.69
C LEU A 80 10.06 1.94 -0.75
N CYS A 81 10.09 0.80 -1.44
CA CYS A 81 9.67 0.71 -2.84
C CYS A 81 8.21 1.15 -3.07
N ASN A 82 7.37 1.12 -2.03
CA ASN A 82 5.96 1.50 -2.11
C ASN A 82 5.69 3.01 -2.07
N GLU A 83 6.72 3.86 -1.87
CA GLU A 83 6.57 5.32 -1.98
C GLU A 83 6.40 5.80 -3.44
N ASN A 84 6.82 4.98 -4.42
CA ASN A 84 6.85 5.35 -5.85
C ASN A 84 5.90 4.51 -6.75
N LEU A 85 4.98 3.73 -6.15
CA LEU A 85 3.98 2.92 -6.86
C LEU A 85 2.72 3.71 -7.23
#